data_AF-A0A5N1JUH6-F1
#
_entry.id   AF-A0A5N1JUH6-F1
#
_cell.length_a   1.000
_cell.length_b   1.000
_cell.length_c   1.000
_cell.angle_alpha   90.00
_cell.angle_beta   90.00
_cell.angle_gamma   90.00
#
_symmetry.space_group_name_H-M   'P 1'
#
loop_
_entity.id
_entity.type
_entity.pdbx_description
1 polymer ?
#
loop_
_entity_poly.entity_id
_entity_poly.type
_entity_poly.pdbx_seq_one_letter_code
_entity_poly.pdbx_strand_id
1 'polypeptide(L)' 'MNFHAPRPDRSPEAVAKRKKATDQARAANMRQGYVYDPLLEAATAAYVAGEITRDEYKERVVRNPQ' A
#
# COMPACT_ATOMS: atom_id res chain seq x y z
N MET A 1 -4.54 10.35 -15.25
CA MET A 1 -3.84 9.05 -15.41
C MET A 1 -4.87 8.00 -15.85
N ASN A 2 -4.51 7.10 -16.76
CA ASN A 2 -5.45 6.12 -17.33
C ASN A 2 -5.62 4.94 -16.37
N PHE A 3 -6.61 4.99 -15.46
CA PHE A 3 -6.86 3.97 -14.42
C PHE A 3 -7.56 2.70 -14.95
N HIS A 4 -7.10 2.17 -16.09
CA HIS A 4 -7.65 0.95 -16.67
C HIS A 4 -6.83 -0.30 -16.35
N ALA A 5 -5.83 -0.19 -15.47
CA ALA A 5 -5.12 -1.36 -14.98
C ALA A 5 -6.11 -2.32 -14.30
N PRO A 6 -6.06 -3.63 -14.61
CA PRO A 6 -6.93 -4.60 -13.97
C PRO A 6 -6.74 -4.54 -12.45
N ARG A 7 -7.84 -4.70 -11.72
CA ARG A 7 -7.78 -4.75 -10.25
C ARG A 7 -6.83 -5.88 -9.83
N PRO A 8 -6.01 -5.68 -8.78
CA PRO A 8 -5.09 -6.72 -8.34
C PRO A 8 -5.83 -8.00 -7.94
N ASP A 9 -5.18 -9.14 -8.12
CA ASP A 9 -5.65 -10.43 -7.61
C ASP A 9 -5.98 -10.32 -6.11
N ARG A 10 -7.14 -10.86 -5.70
CA ARG A 10 -7.63 -10.88 -4.32
C ARG A 10 -7.66 -12.28 -3.72
N SER A 11 -7.03 -13.25 -4.38
CA SER A 11 -6.80 -14.57 -3.81
C SER A 11 -6.15 -14.46 -2.42
N PRO A 12 -6.46 -15.37 -1.48
CA PRO A 12 -5.85 -15.36 -0.16
C PRO A 12 -4.32 -15.34 -0.20
N GLU A 13 -3.72 -16.03 -1.18
CA GLU A 13 -2.28 -16.05 -1.40
C GLU A 13 -1.74 -14.67 -1.80
N ALA A 14 -2.38 -13.99 -2.76
CA ALA A 14 -1.97 -12.64 -3.19
C ALA A 14 -2.10 -11.61 -2.06
N VAL A 15 -3.16 -11.71 -1.24
CA VAL A 15 -3.34 -10.87 -0.05
C VAL A 15 -2.25 -11.16 0.99
N ALA A 16 -2.00 -12.43 1.31
CA ALA A 16 -0.97 -12.82 2.27
C ALA A 16 0.44 -12.36 1.83
N LYS A 17 0.75 -12.48 0.52
CA LYS A 17 2.02 -12.02 -0.05
C LYS A 17 2.21 -10.52 0.11
N ARG A 18 1.19 -9.72 -0.20
CA ARG A 18 1.24 -8.26 0.00
C ARG A 18 1.35 -7.90 1.47
N LYS A 19 0.54 -8.53 2.32
CA LYS A 19 0.57 -8.30 3.77
C LYS A 19 1.98 -8.53 4.34
N LYS A 20 2.62 -9.64 3.96
CA LYS A 20 3.99 -9.94 4.38
C LYS A 20 4.96 -8.83 3.98
N ALA A 21 4.89 -8.36 2.73
CA ALA A 21 5.77 -7.30 2.23
C ALA A 21 5.52 -5.96 2.95
N THR A 22 4.25 -5.58 3.16
CA THR A 22 3.91 -4.32 3.83
C THR A 22 4.26 -4.36 5.31
N ASP A 23 4.08 -5.49 5.99
CA ASP A 23 4.47 -5.67 7.39
C ASP A 23 6.00 -5.54 7.56
N GLN A 24 6.78 -6.12 6.64
CA GLN A 24 8.24 -5.98 6.63
C GLN A 24 8.67 -4.51 6.43
N ALA A 25 8.05 -3.82 5.47
CA ALA A 25 8.33 -2.39 5.23
C ALA A 25 7.95 -1.53 6.44
N ARG A 26 6.78 -1.77 7.03
CA ARG A 26 6.31 -1.08 8.23
C ARG A 26 7.26 -1.28 9.41
N ALA A 27 7.70 -2.51 9.64
CA ALA A 27 8.68 -2.82 10.70
C ALA A 27 10.02 -2.10 10.47
N ALA A 28 10.50 -2.01 9.23
CA ALA A 28 11.70 -1.25 8.89
C ALA A 28 11.52 0.25 9.16
N ASN A 29 10.37 0.82 8.76
CA ASN A 29 10.06 2.23 9.00
C ASN A 29 9.96 2.54 10.50
N MET A 30 9.34 1.65 11.29
CA MET A 30 9.26 1.82 12.75
C MET A 30 10.63 1.89 13.41
N ARG A 31 11.62 1.12 12.92
CA ARG A 31 13.02 1.21 13.38
C ARG A 31 13.68 2.55 13.03
N GLN A 32 13.15 3.27 12.04
CA GLN A 32 13.60 4.60 11.64
C GLN A 32 12.77 5.72 12.28
N GLY A 33 11.92 5.41 13.26
CA GLY A 33 11.13 6.40 14.00
C GLY A 33 9.75 6.71 13.41
N TYR A 34 9.28 5.95 12.41
CA TYR A 34 7.89 6.04 11.99
C TYR A 34 6.97 5.55 13.11
N VAL A 35 6.01 6.38 13.52
CA VAL A 35 5.03 6.05 14.58
C VAL A 35 3.73 5.57 13.95
N TYR A 36 3.05 6.44 13.21
CA TYR A 36 1.78 6.16 12.57
C TYR A 36 1.38 7.34 11.69
N ASP A 37 0.87 7.06 10.48
CA ASP A 37 0.20 8.03 9.63
C ASP A 37 -1.14 7.41 9.16
N PRO A 38 -2.30 8.01 9.48
CA PRO A 38 -3.60 7.44 9.15
C PRO A 38 -3.84 7.28 7.64
N LEU A 39 -3.30 8.19 6.82
CA LEU A 39 -3.44 8.13 5.36
C LEU A 39 -2.63 6.95 4.82
N LEU A 40 -1.38 6.79 5.27
CA LEU A 40 -0.50 5.71 4.84
C LEU A 40 -1.06 4.34 5.24
N GLU A 41 -1.59 4.21 6.44
CA GLU A 41 -2.08 2.94 6.98
C GLU A 41 -3.39 2.53 6.28
N ALA A 42 -4.30 3.48 6.04
CA ALA A 42 -5.52 3.21 5.27
C ALA A 42 -5.21 2.84 3.80
N ALA A 43 -4.29 3.56 3.16
CA ALA A 43 -3.86 3.25 1.79
C ALA A 43 -3.17 1.87 1.71
N THR A 44 -2.35 1.53 2.69
CA THR A 44 -1.66 0.23 2.77
C THR A 44 -2.68 -0.91 2.93
N ALA A 45 -3.69 -0.74 3.80
CA ALA A 45 -4.74 -1.73 3.98
C ALA A 45 -5.51 -1.99 2.66
N ALA A 46 -5.93 -0.94 1.96
CA ALA A 46 -6.60 -1.04 0.67
C ALA A 46 -5.70 -1.72 -0.40
N TYR A 47 -4.40 -1.44 -0.40
CA TYR A 47 -3.44 -2.07 -1.30
C TYR A 47 -3.27 -3.57 -1.01
N VAL A 48 -3.17 -3.96 0.26
CA VAL A 48 -3.06 -5.37 0.69
C VAL A 48 -4.31 -6.15 0.30
N ALA A 49 -5.50 -5.56 0.47
CA ALA A 49 -6.77 -6.16 0.08
C ALA A 49 -6.98 -6.24 -1.45
N GLY A 50 -6.16 -5.53 -2.24
CA GLY A 50 -6.35 -5.44 -3.69
C GLY A 50 -7.54 -4.59 -4.10
N GLU A 51 -7.92 -3.64 -3.26
CA GLU A 51 -8.91 -2.61 -3.58
C GLU A 51 -8.31 -1.59 -4.53
N ILE A 52 -7.03 -1.26 -4.34
CA ILE A 52 -6.29 -0.31 -5.17
C ILE A 52 -5.06 -0.94 -5.81
N THR A 53 -4.69 -0.42 -6.98
CA THR A 53 -3.45 -0.76 -7.68
C THR A 53 -2.24 -0.13 -6.99
N ARG A 54 -1.04 -0.53 -7.41
CA ARG A 54 0.19 0.08 -6.89
C ARG A 54 0.33 1.55 -7.29
N ASP A 55 -0.18 1.92 -8.46
CA ASP A 55 -0.14 3.31 -8.95
C ASP A 55 -1.11 4.18 -8.17
N GLU A 56 -2.36 3.72 -7.97
CA GLU A 56 -3.34 4.40 -7.11
C GLU A 56 -2.82 4.55 -5.66
N TYR A 57 -2.10 3.55 -5.14
CA TYR A 57 -1.42 3.66 -3.84
C TYR A 57 -0.37 4.77 -3.85
N LYS A 58 0.50 4.80 -4.87
CA LYS A 58 1.58 5.80 -4.99
C LYS A 58 1.01 7.22 -5.04
N GLU A 59 -0.03 7.46 -5.84
CA GLU A 59 -0.69 8.77 -5.93
C GLU A 59 -1.26 9.24 -4.59
N ARG A 60 -1.73 8.32 -3.74
CA ARG A 60 -2.27 8.66 -2.42
C ARG A 60 -1.18 9.01 -1.41
N VAL A 61 -0.08 8.26 -1.39
CA VAL A 61 0.91 8.35 -0.30
C VAL A 61 2.14 9.18 -0.64
N VAL A 62 2.45 9.35 -1.92
CA VAL A 62 3.57 10.20 -2.36
C VAL A 62 3.03 11.60 -2.60
N ARG A 63 3.41 12.54 -1.74
CA ARG A 63 3.19 13.96 -2.03
C ARG A 63 3.91 14.31 -3.32
N ASN A 64 3.17 14.81 -4.30
CA ASN A 64 3.77 15.45 -5.46
C ASN A 64 4.46 16.73 -4.96
N PRO A 65 5.77 16.93 -5.19
CA PRO A 65 6.37 18.24 -4.96
C PRO A 65 5.63 19.23 -5.86
N GLN A 66 5.08 20.29 -5.27
CA GLN A 66 4.56 21.44 -6.02
C GLN A 66 5.72 22.25 -6.58
#